data_AF-A0A518BFM8-F1
#
_entry.id   AF-A0A518BFM8-F1
#
_cell.length_a   1.000
_cell.length_b   1.000
_cell.length_c   1.000
_cell.angle_alpha   90.00
_cell.angle_beta   90.00
_cell.angle_gamma   90.00
#
_symmetry.space_group_name_H-M   'P 1'
#
loop_
_entity.id
_entity.type
_entity.pdbx_description
1 polymer ?
#
loop_
_entity_poly.entity_id
_entity_poly.type
_entity_poly.pdbx_seq_one_letter_code
_entity_poly.pdbx_strand_id
1 'polypeptide(L)' 'MKKIDTAPIAEGTRCPNHGHTMVPLHAIEDGARRVVGLTCPEPYCDHVRMLTRDEATRFESQRRLSGAALLRSTAIGG' A
#
# COMPACT_ATOMS: atom_id res chain seq x y z
N MET A 1 11.51 -12.55 17.01
CA MET A 1 11.39 -11.07 17.13
C MET A 1 11.15 -10.52 15.72
N LYS A 2 9.98 -9.92 15.45
CA LYS A 2 9.66 -9.35 14.13
C LYS A 2 10.34 -7.97 14.05
N LYS A 3 11.16 -7.73 13.02
CA LYS A 3 11.78 -6.42 12.78
C LYS A 3 10.71 -5.47 12.23
N ILE A 4 10.51 -4.34 12.88
CA ILE A 4 9.55 -3.30 12.48
C ILE A 4 10.38 -2.13 11.97
N ASP A 5 10.35 -1.88 10.66
CA ASP A 5 11.10 -0.80 10.02
C ASP A 5 10.22 0.46 9.87
N THR A 6 10.65 1.57 10.49
CA THR A 6 9.92 2.86 10.61
C THR A 6 10.38 3.92 9.58
N ALA A 7 10.54 3.56 8.30
CA ALA A 7 10.91 4.53 7.25
C ALA A 7 9.67 5.21 6.64
N PRO A 8 9.66 6.48 6.19
CA PRO A 8 8.46 7.09 5.59
C PRO A 8 7.93 6.26 4.39
N ILE A 9 6.61 6.04 4.32
CA ILE A 9 6.01 5.26 3.22
C ILE A 9 6.12 6.05 1.92
N ALA A 10 6.98 5.61 1.03
CA ALA A 10 6.86 5.93 -0.39
C ALA A 10 6.01 4.84 -1.06
N GLU A 11 5.13 5.24 -1.97
CA GLU A 11 4.63 4.34 -3.00
C GLU A 11 5.83 3.63 -3.64
N GLY A 12 5.85 2.30 -3.62
CA GLY A 12 7.04 1.52 -4.02
C GLY A 12 7.99 1.10 -2.89
N THR A 13 7.54 1.13 -1.62
CA THR A 13 8.28 0.49 -0.51
C THR A 13 8.62 -0.95 -0.87
N ARG A 14 9.92 -1.30 -0.82
CA ARG A 14 10.43 -2.63 -1.18
C ARG A 14 10.68 -3.47 0.06
N CYS A 15 10.41 -4.76 -0.04
CA CYS A 15 10.79 -5.71 0.99
C CYS A 15 12.34 -5.72 1.10
N PRO A 16 12.91 -5.55 2.30
CA PRO A 16 14.35 -5.54 2.48
C PRO A 16 15.00 -6.90 2.20
N ASN A 17 14.24 -7.99 2.27
CA ASN A 17 14.75 -9.34 2.06
C ASN A 17 14.84 -9.72 0.58
N HIS A 18 13.85 -9.30 -0.22
CA HIS A 18 13.69 -9.79 -1.61
C HIS A 18 13.66 -8.66 -2.65
N GLY A 19 13.56 -7.40 -2.24
CA GLY A 19 13.49 -6.25 -3.14
C GLY A 19 12.16 -6.10 -3.89
N HIS A 20 11.19 -7.00 -3.70
CA HIS A 20 9.85 -6.85 -4.29
C HIS A 20 9.11 -5.65 -3.72
N THR A 21 8.33 -4.98 -4.58
CA THR A 21 7.38 -3.96 -4.14
C THR A 21 6.35 -4.59 -3.20
N MET A 22 6.24 -4.02 -2.00
CA MET A 22 5.30 -4.52 -1.00
C MET A 22 3.87 -4.14 -1.39
N VAL A 23 2.93 -5.04 -1.12
CA VAL A 23 1.51 -4.91 -1.45
C VAL A 23 0.68 -4.61 -0.20
N PRO A 24 -0.45 -3.89 -0.33
CA PRO A 24 -1.24 -3.46 0.83
C PRO A 24 -1.96 -4.62 1.53
N LEU A 25 -1.72 -4.73 2.84
CA LEU A 25 -2.46 -5.57 3.75
C LEU A 25 -3.68 -4.81 4.27
N HIS A 26 -4.84 -5.45 4.20
CA HIS A 26 -6.10 -4.83 4.61
C HIS A 26 -6.71 -5.55 5.80
N ALA A 27 -7.32 -4.79 6.70
CA ALA A 27 -8.22 -5.29 7.73
C ALA A 27 -9.63 -4.79 7.48
N ILE A 28 -10.61 -5.46 8.07
CA ILE A 28 -12.00 -4.99 8.12
C ILE A 28 -12.21 -4.36 9.49
N GLU A 29 -12.49 -3.05 9.51
CA GLU A 29 -12.85 -2.29 10.70
C GLU A 29 -14.17 -1.58 10.44
N ASP A 30 -15.15 -1.73 11.35
CA ASP A 30 -16.47 -1.08 11.23
C ASP A 30 -17.18 -1.33 9.89
N GLY A 31 -17.00 -2.53 9.32
CA GLY A 31 -17.55 -2.91 8.01
C GLY A 31 -16.85 -2.26 6.80
N ALA A 32 -15.80 -1.47 7.02
CA ALA A 32 -14.99 -0.88 5.98
C ALA A 32 -13.63 -1.60 5.85
N ARG A 33 -13.19 -1.81 4.61
CA ARG A 33 -11.84 -2.29 4.32
C ARG A 33 -10.87 -1.12 4.45
N ARG A 34 -9.86 -1.27 5.31
CA ARG A 34 -8.79 -0.29 5.49
C ARG A 34 -7.42 -0.92 5.31
N VAL A 35 -6.49 -0.16 4.74
CA VAL A 35 -5.07 -0.56 4.72
C VAL A 35 -4.49 -0.43 6.13
N VAL A 36 -3.88 -1.50 6.64
CA VAL A 36 -3.25 -1.52 7.99
C VAL A 36 -1.75 -1.80 7.94
N GLY A 37 -1.26 -2.20 6.77
CA GLY A 37 0.12 -2.63 6.60
C GLY A 37 0.48 -2.82 5.14
N LEU A 38 1.74 -3.14 4.91
CA LEU A 38 2.27 -3.63 3.65
C LEU A 38 2.89 -5.01 3.89
N THR A 39 2.76 -5.93 2.92
CA THR A 39 3.32 -7.28 2.99
C THR A 39 4.12 -7.60 1.72
N CYS A 40 5.14 -8.44 1.84
CA CYS A 40 5.87 -8.94 0.67
C CYS A 40 5.00 -9.93 -0.11
N PRO A 41 4.93 -9.84 -1.45
CA PRO A 41 4.18 -10.81 -2.26
C PRO A 41 4.89 -12.16 -2.44
N GLU A 42 6.18 -12.25 -2.07
CA GLU A 42 6.97 -13.47 -2.22
C GLU A 42 6.42 -14.58 -1.31
N PRO A 43 6.09 -15.78 -1.86
CA PRO A 43 5.72 -16.93 -1.07
C PRO A 43 6.76 -17.21 0.02
N TYR A 44 6.31 -17.56 1.22
CA TYR A 44 7.17 -17.84 2.39
C TYR A 44 7.91 -16.62 2.97
N CYS A 45 7.65 -15.40 2.48
CA CYS A 45 8.13 -14.18 3.13
C CYS A 45 7.11 -13.65 4.15
N ASP A 46 7.44 -13.76 5.43
CA ASP A 46 6.61 -13.19 6.51
C ASP A 46 6.88 -11.71 6.79
N HIS A 47 7.58 -11.01 5.89
CA HIS A 47 7.89 -9.60 6.10
C HIS A 47 6.64 -8.74 5.93
N VAL A 48 6.19 -8.18 7.05
CA VAL A 48 5.07 -7.27 7.14
C VAL A 48 5.53 -6.00 7.81
N ARG A 49 5.19 -4.87 7.19
CA ARG A 49 5.35 -3.55 7.78
C ARG A 49 3.98 -3.01 8.14
N MET A 50 3.72 -2.84 9.42
CA MET A 50 2.49 -2.21 9.89
C MET A 50 2.55 -0.70 9.63
N LEU A 51 1.41 -0.13 9.28
CA LEU A 51 1.26 1.32 9.10
C LEU A 51 0.55 1.91 10.32
N THR A 52 0.96 3.11 10.72
CA THR A 52 0.13 3.95 11.59
C THR A 52 -1.12 4.42 10.86
N ARG A 53 -2.11 4.93 11.61
CA ARG A 53 -3.38 5.40 11.03
C ARG A 53 -3.19 6.55 10.03
N ASP A 54 -2.27 7.47 10.32
CA ASP A 54 -1.94 8.61 9.45
C ASP A 54 -1.26 8.14 8.17
N GLU A 55 -0.33 7.19 8.30
CA GLU A 55 0.36 6.53 7.21
C GLU A 55 -0.60 5.80 6.26
N ALA A 56 -1.52 5.01 6.81
CA ALA A 56 -2.56 4.33 6.05
C ALA A 56 -3.46 5.33 5.30
N THR A 57 -3.88 6.40 5.96
CA THR A 57 -4.73 7.45 5.36
C THR A 57 -4.04 8.13 4.17
N ARG A 58 -2.74 8.43 4.29
CA ARG A 58 -1.94 9.00 3.19
C ARG A 58 -1.80 8.02 2.03
N PHE A 59 -1.50 6.75 2.32
CA PHE A 59 -1.38 5.70 1.32
C PHE A 59 -2.67 5.52 0.50
N GLU A 60 -3.82 5.47 1.17
CA GLU A 60 -5.13 5.36 0.52
C GLU A 60 -5.47 6.59 -0.34
N SER A 61 -5.14 7.79 0.16
CA SER A 61 -5.35 9.05 -0.57
C SER A 61 -4.52 9.12 -1.85
N GLN A 62 -3.24 8.72 -1.80
CA GLN A 62 -2.36 8.66 -2.97
C GLN A 62 -2.87 7.68 -4.03
N ARG A 63 -3.29 6.47 -3.62
CA ARG A 63 -3.86 5.48 -4.56
C ARG A 63 -5.16 5.93 -5.22
N ARG A 64 -6.01 6.68 -4.50
CA ARG A 64 -7.23 7.25 -5.09
C ARG A 64 -6.89 8.27 -6.18
N LEU A 65 -5.87 9.10 -5.95
CA LEU A 65 -5.42 10.09 -6.93
C LEU A 65 -4.77 9.46 -8.16
N SER A 66 -3.95 8.41 -7.98
CA SER A 66 -3.34 7.69 -9.10
C SER A 66 -4.35 6.83 -9.89
N GLY A 67 -5.36 6.27 -9.23
CA GLY A 67 -6.46 5.56 -9.90
C GLY A 67 -7.42 6.50 -10.68
N ALA A 68 -7.60 7.74 -10.23
CA ALA A 68 -8.44 8.73 -10.91
C ALA A 68 -7.82 9.27 -12.22
N ALA A 69 -6.51 9.13 -12.42
CA ALA A 69 -5.83 9.57 -13.62
C ALA A 69 -6.17 8.74 -14.88
N LEU A 70 -6.60 7.49 -14.71
CA LEU A 70 -6.93 6.58 -15.83
C LEU A 70 -8.33 6.78 -16.43
N LEU A 71 -9.23 7.49 -15.76
CA LEU A 71 -10.61 7.70 -16.23
C LEU A 71 -10.82 9.01 -17.02
N ARG A 72 -9.75 9.77 -17.32
CA ARG A 72 -9.83 11.03 -18.09
C ARG A 72 -9.28 10.94 -19.52
N SER A 73 -9.05 9.74 -20.05
CA SER A 73 -8.47 9.55 -21.40
C SER A 73 -9.45 9.06 -22.47
N THR A 74 -10.76 8.97 -22.21
CA THR A 74 -11.76 8.47 -23.19
C THR A 74 -12.89 9.45 -23.51
N ALA A 75 -12.55 10.73 -23.65
CA ALA A 75 -13.31 11.72 -24.41
C ALA A 75 -12.24 12.74 -24.80
N ILE A 76 -11.90 13.00 -26.07
CA ILE A 76 -12.74 13.60 -27.11
C ILE A 76 -12.12 13.19 -28.46
N GLY A 77 -12.85 12.41 -29.28
CA GLY A 77 -12.60 12.29 -30.71
C GLY A 77 -13.52 13.30 -31.41
N GLY A 78 -12.93 14.30 -32.04
CA GLY A 78 -13.61 15.22 -32.96
C GLY A 78 -13.62 14.70 -34.39
#